data_AF-A0A653RES5-F1
#
_entry.id   AF-A0A653RES5-F1
#
_cell.length_a   1.000
_cell.length_b   1.000
_cell.length_c   1.000
_cell.angle_alpha   90.00
_cell.angle_beta   90.00
_cell.angle_gamma   90.00
#
_symmetry.space_group_name_H-M   'P 1'
#
loop_
_entity.id
_entity.type
_entity.pdbx_description
1 polymer ?
#
loop_
_entity_poly.entity_id
_entity_poly.type
_entity_poly.pdbx_seq_one_letter_code
_entity_poly.pdbx_strand_id
1 'polypeptide(L)'
;MAIDSLQSAVRAFGERYARGAALGAACLAAWTLMTGVIEPSPFPLASMAGVLLLSHWFRRRALADAERRRGVLEDERDALFLARGDRAFRSVASAWAVGLAFALAVPASRAVLLDVHLRLPGALLLGVIIANFAGHASVAMAYARERR
;
A
#
# COMPACT_ATOMS: atom_id res chain seq x y z
N MET A 1 -28.81 -16.38 13.14
CA MET A 1 -29.34 -15.04 12.82
C MET A 1 -28.48 -13.89 13.33
N ALA A 2 -28.27 -13.70 14.64
CA ALA A 2 -27.44 -12.60 15.13
C ALA A 2 -25.93 -12.75 14.84
N ILE A 3 -25.43 -13.99 14.77
CA ILE A 3 -24.03 -14.30 14.44
C ILE A 3 -23.76 -14.09 12.94
N ASP A 4 -24.69 -14.50 12.07
CA ASP A 4 -24.58 -14.35 10.61
C ASP A 4 -24.64 -12.88 10.16
N SER A 5 -25.41 -12.03 10.86
CA SER A 5 -25.48 -10.59 10.59
C SER A 5 -24.20 -9.86 11.03
N LEU A 6 -23.57 -10.30 12.12
CA LEU A 6 -22.27 -9.79 12.56
C LEU A 6 -21.15 -10.18 11.61
N GLN A 7 -21.09 -11.44 11.19
CA GLN A 7 -20.07 -11.92 10.23
C GLN A 7 -20.20 -11.22 8.86
N SER A 8 -21.42 -11.04 8.36
CA SER A 8 -21.64 -10.31 7.09
C SER A 8 -21.27 -8.83 7.19
N ALA A 9 -21.51 -8.17 8.33
CA ALA A 9 -21.11 -6.79 8.56
C ALA A 9 -19.58 -6.61 8.60
N VAL A 10 -18.87 -7.52 9.28
CA VAL A 10 -17.39 -7.53 9.34
C VAL A 10 -16.78 -7.76 7.96
N ARG A 11 -17.32 -8.70 7.18
CA ARG A 11 -16.88 -8.99 5.81
C ARG A 11 -17.06 -7.78 4.88
N ALA A 12 -18.21 -7.12 4.98
CA ALA A 12 -18.49 -5.91 4.20
C ALA A 12 -17.56 -4.75 4.58
N PHE A 13 -17.13 -4.66 5.85
CA PHE A 13 -16.15 -3.67 6.29
C PHE A 13 -14.75 -3.95 5.72
N GLY A 14 -14.25 -5.20 5.80
CA GLY A 14 -12.95 -5.58 5.25
C GLY A 14 -12.80 -5.29 3.76
N GLU A 15 -13.84 -5.57 2.98
CA GLU A 15 -13.86 -5.28 1.54
C GLU A 15 -13.86 -3.77 1.24
N ARG A 16 -14.71 -2.98 1.91
CA ARG A 16 -14.74 -1.52 1.74
C ARG A 16 -13.41 -0.89 2.11
N TYR A 17 -12.81 -1.36 3.21
CA TYR A 17 -11.50 -0.91 3.65
C TYR A 17 -10.42 -1.24 2.60
N ALA A 18 -10.36 -2.48 2.10
CA ALA A 18 -9.38 -2.90 1.10
C ALA A 18 -9.51 -2.14 -0.24
N ARG A 19 -10.74 -1.73 -0.63
CA ARG A 19 -10.94 -0.88 -1.81
C ARG A 19 -10.52 0.56 -1.57
N GLY A 20 -10.96 1.17 -0.48
CA GLY A 20 -10.57 2.54 -0.12
C GLY A 20 -9.06 2.67 0.04
N ALA A 21 -8.44 1.62 0.59
CA ALA A 21 -7.00 1.43 0.66
C ALA A 21 -6.30 1.47 -0.69
N ALA A 22 -6.76 0.63 -1.63
CA ALA A 22 -6.18 0.56 -2.95
C ALA A 22 -6.32 1.90 -3.67
N LEU A 23 -7.49 2.54 -3.62
CA LEU A 23 -7.70 3.86 -4.22
C LEU A 23 -6.79 4.93 -3.60
N GLY A 24 -6.70 4.98 -2.27
CA GLY A 24 -5.82 5.92 -1.56
C GLY A 24 -4.35 5.72 -1.91
N ALA A 25 -3.89 4.47 -1.97
CA ALA A 25 -2.52 4.14 -2.38
C ALA A 25 -2.26 4.51 -3.85
N ALA A 26 -3.22 4.30 -4.75
CA ALA A 26 -3.09 4.70 -6.15
C ALA A 26 -3.00 6.22 -6.32
N CYS A 27 -3.86 6.99 -5.65
CA CYS A 27 -3.81 8.45 -5.66
C CYS A 27 -2.48 8.97 -5.09
N LEU A 28 -2.01 8.37 -3.99
CA LEU A 28 -0.74 8.75 -3.39
C LEU A 28 0.46 8.37 -4.28
N ALA A 29 0.41 7.22 -4.97
CA ALA A 29 1.44 6.83 -5.91
C ALA A 29 1.54 7.82 -7.07
N ALA A 30 0.40 8.22 -7.65
CA ALA A 30 0.35 9.23 -8.70
C ALA A 30 0.92 10.58 -8.21
N TRP A 31 0.55 11.00 -7.00
CA TRP A 31 1.09 12.21 -6.39
C TRP A 31 2.61 12.14 -6.18
N THR A 32 3.12 11.05 -5.60
CA THR A 32 4.57 10.88 -5.34
C THR A 32 5.37 10.76 -6.64
N LEU A 33 4.82 10.12 -7.68
CA LEU A 33 5.43 10.07 -9.00
C LEU A 33 5.61 11.49 -9.57
N MET A 34 4.54 12.30 -9.55
CA MET A 34 4.58 13.67 -10.07
C MET A 34 5.51 14.56 -9.25
N THR A 35 5.33 14.59 -7.93
CA THR A 35 5.96 15.58 -7.03
C THR A 35 7.31 15.16 -6.46
N GLY A 36 7.66 13.87 -6.54
CA GLY A 36 8.90 13.33 -5.99
C GLY A 36 9.85 12.77 -7.03
N VAL A 37 9.37 12.39 -8.23
CA VAL A 37 10.19 11.67 -9.23
C VAL A 37 10.30 12.43 -10.55
N ILE A 38 9.18 12.78 -11.21
CA ILE A 38 9.20 13.42 -12.53
C ILE A 38 9.72 14.86 -12.42
N GLU A 39 8.99 15.69 -11.66
CA GLU A 39 9.31 17.09 -11.45
C GLU A 39 9.28 17.37 -9.95
N PRO A 40 10.40 17.10 -9.25
CA PRO A 40 10.42 17.13 -7.80
C PRO A 40 10.08 18.53 -7.29
N SER A 41 9.02 18.62 -6.50
CA SER A 41 8.54 19.90 -5.97
C SER A 41 9.64 20.57 -5.14
N PRO A 42 9.87 21.89 -5.31
CA PRO A 42 10.80 22.63 -4.47
C PRO A 42 10.32 22.74 -3.01
N PHE A 43 9.09 22.29 -2.71
CA PHE A 43 8.49 22.33 -1.38
C PHE A 43 8.52 20.93 -0.72
N PRO A 44 9.57 20.61 0.07
CA PRO A 44 9.68 19.33 0.78
C PRO A 44 8.51 19.03 1.75
N LEU A 45 7.79 20.06 2.19
CA LEU A 45 6.58 19.94 3.02
C LEU A 45 5.44 19.15 2.32
N ALA A 46 5.30 19.28 1.00
CA ALA A 46 4.32 18.50 0.23
C ALA A 46 4.65 17.01 0.23
N SER A 47 5.95 16.67 0.28
CA SER A 47 6.42 15.28 0.40
C SER A 47 6.18 14.74 1.82
N MET A 48 6.34 15.57 2.86
CA MET A 48 5.98 15.19 4.24
C MET A 48 4.49 14.91 4.40
N ALA A 49 3.61 15.66 3.71
CA ALA A 49 2.17 15.40 3.75
C ALA A 49 1.84 13.97 3.28
N GLY A 50 2.51 13.47 2.23
CA GLY A 50 2.36 12.10 1.76
C GLY A 50 2.82 11.05 2.79
N VAL A 51 3.96 11.30 3.46
CA VAL A 51 4.47 10.43 4.53
C VAL A 51 3.55 10.44 5.76
N LEU A 52 2.99 11.60 6.13
CA LEU A 52 2.05 11.73 7.24
C LEU A 52 0.72 11.05 6.93
N LEU A 53 0.21 11.16 5.70
CA LEU A 53 -0.96 10.42 5.23
C LEU A 53 -0.71 8.91 5.32
N LEU A 54 0.42 8.41 4.83
CA LEU A 54 0.84 7.01 4.99
C LEU A 54 0.89 6.60 6.46
N SER A 55 1.52 7.40 7.33
CA SER A 55 1.64 7.10 8.76
C SER A 55 0.27 7.02 9.45
N HIS A 56 -0.62 7.96 9.18
CA HIS A 56 -1.99 7.94 9.70
C HIS A 56 -2.74 6.69 9.22
N TRP A 57 -2.54 6.34 7.96
CA TRP A 57 -3.23 5.25 7.31
C TRP A 57 -2.74 3.86 7.78
N PHE A 58 -1.43 3.68 7.95
CA PHE A 58 -0.84 2.51 8.62
C PHE A 58 -1.31 2.37 10.06
N ARG A 59 -1.45 3.49 10.79
CA ARG A 59 -1.96 3.48 12.17
C ARG A 59 -3.40 2.99 12.23
N ARG A 60 -4.24 3.45 11.30
CA ARG A 60 -5.62 2.94 11.15
C ARG A 60 -5.66 1.45 10.81
N ARG A 61 -4.75 0.96 9.97
CA ARG A 61 -4.62 -0.49 9.68
C ARG A 61 -4.27 -1.28 10.94
N ALA A 62 -3.25 -0.84 11.66
CA ALA A 62 -2.78 -1.51 12.88
C ALA A 62 -3.85 -1.53 13.99
N LEU A 63 -4.62 -0.44 14.13
CA LEU A 63 -5.74 -0.38 15.06
C LEU A 63 -6.89 -1.31 14.66
N ALA A 64 -7.24 -1.36 13.37
CA ALA A 64 -8.26 -2.28 12.87
C ALA A 64 -7.84 -3.75 13.03
N ASP A 65 -6.56 -4.08 12.79
CA ASP A 65 -6.00 -5.41 13.01
C ASP A 65 -5.97 -5.77 14.51
N ALA A 66 -5.67 -4.80 15.38
CA ALA A 66 -5.68 -4.99 16.84
C ALA A 66 -7.10 -5.17 17.41
N GLU A 67 -8.09 -4.46 16.88
CA GLU A 67 -9.50 -4.63 17.23
C GLU A 67 -10.04 -5.99 16.76
N ARG A 68 -9.65 -6.45 15.56
CA ARG A 68 -10.00 -7.78 15.04
C ARG A 68 -9.46 -8.92 15.90
N ARG A 69 -8.21 -8.83 16.36
CA ARG A 69 -7.59 -9.86 17.24
C ARG A 69 -8.22 -9.94 18.64
N ARG A 70 -8.93 -8.91 19.09
CA ARG A 70 -9.65 -8.90 20.38
C ARG A 70 -11.06 -9.49 20.27
N GLY A 71 -11.63 -9.60 19.07
CA GLY A 71 -12.87 -10.34 18.80
C GLY A 71 -12.53 -11.76 18.34
N VAL A 72 -12.83 -12.76 19.17
CA VAL A 72 -12.41 -14.18 19.08
C VAL A 72 -13.02 -14.97 17.88
N LEU A 73 -13.28 -14.33 16.74
CA LEU A 73 -13.78 -15.00 15.53
C LEU A 73 -13.06 -14.45 14.29
N GLU A 74 -11.73 -14.60 14.24
CA GLU A 74 -11.02 -14.54 12.95
C GLU A 74 -11.38 -15.81 12.17
N ASP A 75 -12.32 -15.64 11.24
CA ASP A 75 -12.62 -16.63 10.21
C ASP A 75 -11.32 -16.92 9.45
N GLU A 76 -10.86 -18.18 9.41
CA GLU A 76 -9.57 -18.59 8.79
C GLU A 76 -9.40 -18.03 7.36
N ARG A 77 -10.52 -17.73 6.69
CA ARG A 77 -10.60 -17.10 5.37
C ARG A 77 -10.04 -15.68 5.33
N ASP A 78 -10.38 -14.84 6.30
CA ASP A 78 -9.88 -13.46 6.35
C ASP A 78 -8.35 -13.45 6.55
N ALA A 79 -7.84 -14.38 7.35
CA ALA A 79 -6.41 -14.59 7.53
C ALA A 79 -5.71 -15.02 6.21
N LEU A 80 -6.36 -15.87 5.41
CA LEU A 80 -5.85 -16.27 4.09
C LEU A 80 -5.81 -15.08 3.10
N PHE A 81 -6.82 -14.21 3.11
CA PHE A 81 -6.83 -13.02 2.26
C PHE A 81 -5.74 -12.03 2.67
N LEU A 82 -5.56 -11.78 3.96
CA LEU A 82 -4.47 -10.94 4.46
C LEU A 82 -3.10 -11.51 4.11
N ALA A 83 -2.90 -12.83 4.29
CA ALA A 83 -1.65 -13.49 3.90
C ALA A 83 -1.37 -13.37 2.38
N ARG A 84 -2.41 -13.37 1.54
CA ARG A 84 -2.28 -13.13 0.10
C ARG A 84 -1.86 -11.68 -0.18
N GLY A 85 -2.47 -10.73 0.51
CA GLY A 85 -2.10 -9.31 0.51
C GLY A 85 -0.63 -9.09 0.83
N ASP A 86 -0.15 -9.71 1.91
CA ASP A 86 1.24 -9.58 2.36
C ASP A 86 2.23 -10.20 1.36
N ARG A 87 1.89 -11.34 0.75
CA ARG A 87 2.73 -11.92 -0.32
C ARG A 87 2.82 -11.00 -1.52
N ALA A 88 1.70 -10.41 -1.95
CA ALA A 88 1.68 -9.46 -3.06
C ALA A 88 2.52 -8.21 -2.73
N PHE A 89 2.33 -7.63 -1.55
CA PHE A 89 3.14 -6.52 -1.05
C PHE A 89 4.63 -6.84 -1.10
N ARG A 90 5.05 -7.97 -0.50
CA ARG A 90 6.46 -8.38 -0.45
C ARG A 90 7.05 -8.61 -1.83
N SER A 91 6.29 -9.24 -2.73
CA SER A 91 6.76 -9.52 -4.09
C SER A 91 6.97 -8.23 -4.88
N VAL A 92 6.00 -7.30 -4.83
CA VAL A 92 6.11 -6.01 -5.53
C VAL A 92 7.20 -5.13 -4.91
N ALA A 93 7.28 -5.06 -3.58
CA ALA A 93 8.35 -4.32 -2.90
C ALA A 93 9.73 -4.85 -3.26
N SER A 94 9.90 -6.18 -3.30
CA SER A 94 11.18 -6.81 -3.66
C SER A 94 11.53 -6.55 -5.13
N ALA A 95 10.57 -6.72 -6.05
CA ALA A 95 10.78 -6.43 -7.47
C ALA A 95 11.16 -4.96 -7.70
N TRP A 96 10.51 -4.03 -6.99
CA TRP A 96 10.84 -2.61 -7.05
C TRP A 96 12.25 -2.33 -6.52
N ALA A 97 12.62 -2.91 -5.38
CA ALA A 97 13.95 -2.76 -4.80
C ALA A 97 15.05 -3.28 -5.75
N VAL A 98 14.83 -4.43 -6.39
CA VAL A 98 15.74 -4.98 -7.41
C VAL A 98 15.84 -4.05 -8.62
N GLY A 99 14.71 -3.55 -9.13
CA GLY A 99 14.68 -2.60 -10.25
C GLY A 99 15.43 -1.31 -9.93
N LEU A 100 15.25 -0.77 -8.71
CA LEU A 100 15.95 0.44 -8.27
C LEU A 100 17.46 0.19 -8.09
N ALA A 101 17.84 -0.96 -7.53
CA ALA A 101 19.26 -1.35 -7.43
C ALA A 101 19.91 -1.45 -8.81
N PHE A 102 19.22 -2.05 -9.79
CA PHE A 102 19.68 -2.11 -11.17
C PHE A 102 19.81 -0.71 -11.79
N ALA A 103 18.82 0.16 -11.59
CA ALA A 103 18.86 1.55 -12.06
C ALA A 103 20.03 2.34 -11.45
N LEU A 104 20.41 2.07 -10.21
CA LEU A 104 21.59 2.68 -9.57
C LEU A 104 22.92 2.07 -10.04
N ALA A 105 22.92 0.83 -10.51
CA ALA A 105 24.12 0.19 -11.07
C ALA A 105 24.46 0.75 -12.47
N VAL A 106 23.47 1.23 -13.22
CA VAL A 106 23.66 1.82 -14.55
C VAL A 106 24.05 3.31 -14.43
N PRO A 107 25.23 3.75 -14.92
CA PRO A 107 25.72 5.12 -14.71
C PRO A 107 24.77 6.23 -15.19
N ALA A 108 24.13 6.05 -16.36
CA ALA A 108 23.20 7.03 -16.93
C ALA A 108 21.95 7.22 -16.04
N SER A 109 21.35 6.11 -15.60
CA SER A 109 20.17 6.12 -14.73
C SER A 109 20.50 6.61 -13.32
N ARG A 110 21.67 6.23 -12.79
CA ARG A 110 22.19 6.72 -11.51
C ARG A 110 22.35 8.24 -11.52
N ALA A 111 22.92 8.80 -12.57
CA ALA A 111 23.07 10.25 -12.70
C ALA A 111 21.72 10.94 -12.59
N VAL A 112 20.70 10.50 -13.35
CA VAL A 112 19.35 11.08 -13.33
C VAL A 112 18.68 11.00 -11.94
N LEU A 113 18.86 9.88 -11.23
CA LEU A 113 18.27 9.66 -9.90
C LEU A 113 18.93 10.49 -8.79
N LEU A 114 20.23 10.78 -8.92
CA LEU A 114 21.00 11.54 -7.95
C LEU A 114 21.10 13.04 -8.27
N ASP A 115 20.77 13.42 -9.51
CA ASP A 115 20.80 14.80 -10.00
C ASP A 115 19.88 15.72 -9.19
N VAL A 116 18.71 15.21 -8.77
CA VAL A 116 17.77 15.96 -7.94
C VAL A 116 17.61 15.27 -6.59
N HIS A 117 17.88 15.99 -5.52
CA HIS A 117 17.92 15.49 -4.12
C HIS A 117 16.67 14.70 -3.70
N LEU A 118 15.50 15.00 -4.26
CA LEU A 118 14.24 14.34 -3.93
C LEU A 118 13.91 13.12 -4.79
N ARG A 119 14.58 12.90 -5.94
CA ARG A 119 14.24 11.81 -6.87
C ARG A 119 14.43 10.43 -6.27
N LEU A 120 15.61 10.17 -5.69
CA LEU A 120 15.89 8.87 -5.09
C LEU A 120 14.99 8.57 -3.87
N PRO A 121 14.83 9.49 -2.89
CA PRO A 121 13.86 9.31 -1.81
C PRO A 121 12.41 9.16 -2.31
N GLY A 122 12.03 9.92 -3.34
CA GLY A 122 10.72 9.83 -3.99
C GLY A 122 10.49 8.47 -4.64
N ALA A 123 11.49 7.92 -5.34
CA ALA A 123 11.43 6.60 -5.96
C ALA A 123 11.35 5.46 -4.93
N LEU A 124 12.02 5.60 -3.79
CA LEU A 124 11.91 4.66 -2.67
C LEU A 124 10.49 4.69 -2.08
N LEU A 125 9.97 5.89 -1.79
CA LEU A 125 8.62 6.06 -1.25
C LEU A 125 7.56 5.53 -2.22
N LEU A 126 7.71 5.84 -3.51
CA LEU A 126 6.82 5.38 -4.57
C LEU A 126 6.75 3.85 -4.61
N GLY A 127 7.89 3.17 -4.48
CA GLY A 127 7.94 1.71 -4.41
C GLY A 127 7.13 1.12 -3.27
N VAL A 128 7.24 1.72 -2.07
CA VAL A 128 6.45 1.31 -0.89
C VAL A 128 4.95 1.50 -1.14
N ILE A 129 4.57 2.63 -1.75
CA ILE A 129 3.16 2.92 -2.04
C ILE A 129 2.59 1.94 -3.06
N ILE A 130 3.34 1.66 -4.14
CA ILE A 130 2.93 0.70 -5.18
C ILE A 130 2.81 -0.72 -4.59
N ALA A 131 3.73 -1.12 -3.72
CA ALA A 131 3.63 -2.39 -3.02
C ALA A 131 2.39 -2.46 -2.13
N ASN A 132 2.08 -1.39 -1.40
CA ASN A 132 0.85 -1.28 -0.60
C ASN A 132 -0.41 -1.38 -1.46
N PHE A 133 -0.43 -0.66 -2.59
CA PHE A 133 -1.52 -0.75 -3.57
C PHE A 133 -1.73 -2.20 -4.01
N ALA A 134 -0.66 -2.89 -4.42
CA ALA A 134 -0.74 -4.29 -4.85
C ALA A 134 -1.27 -5.22 -3.76
N GLY A 135 -0.80 -5.04 -2.52
CA GLY A 135 -1.30 -5.78 -1.36
C GLY A 135 -2.81 -5.60 -1.16
N HIS A 136 -3.28 -4.37 -1.07
CA HIS A 136 -4.70 -4.07 -0.85
C HIS A 136 -5.60 -4.42 -2.04
N ALA A 137 -5.13 -4.21 -3.28
CA ALA A 137 -5.83 -4.62 -4.48
C ALA A 137 -6.01 -6.14 -4.53
N SER A 138 -4.99 -6.91 -4.13
CA SER A 138 -5.08 -8.38 -4.11
C SER A 138 -6.11 -8.89 -3.09
N VAL A 139 -6.19 -8.25 -1.91
CA VAL A 139 -7.21 -8.53 -0.89
C VAL A 139 -8.61 -8.18 -1.42
N ALA A 140 -8.77 -6.99 -2.00
CA ALA A 140 -10.05 -6.54 -2.56
C ALA A 140 -10.54 -7.46 -3.70
N MET A 141 -9.63 -7.93 -4.56
CA MET A 141 -9.94 -8.89 -5.61
C MET A 141 -10.33 -10.26 -5.05
N ALA A 142 -9.68 -10.72 -3.98
CA ALA A 142 -10.04 -11.98 -3.34
C ALA A 142 -11.47 -11.94 -2.79
N TYR A 143 -11.85 -10.87 -2.10
CA TYR A 143 -13.23 -10.63 -1.68
C TYR A 143 -14.21 -10.57 -2.86
N ALA A 144 -13.84 -9.90 -3.96
CA ALA A 144 -14.70 -9.79 -5.13
C ALA A 144 -14.92 -11.12 -5.86
N ARG A 145 -13.91 -12.01 -5.87
CA ARG A 145 -14.02 -13.35 -6.48
C ARG A 145 -14.93 -14.27 -5.69
N GLU A 146 -14.90 -14.22 -4.35
CA GLU A 146 -15.74 -15.07 -3.50
C GLU A 146 -17.22 -14.63 -3.46
N ARG A 147 -17.53 -13.43 -3.97
CA ARG A 147 -18.91 -12.95 -4.16
C ARG A 147 -19.57 -13.44 -5.44
N ARG A 148 -18.79 -13.92 -6.41
CA ARG A 148 -19.27 -14.47 -7.68
C ARG A 148 -19.47 -15.97 -7.55
#